data_AF-A0ABD6AJQ7-F1
#
_entry.id   AF-A0ABD6AJQ7-F1
#
_cell.length_a   1.000
_cell.length_b   1.000
_cell.length_c   1.000
_cell.angle_alpha   90.00
_cell.angle_beta   90.00
_cell.angle_gamma   90.00
#
_symmetry.space_group_name_H-M   'P 1'
#
loop_
_entity.id
_entity.type
_entity.pdbx_description
1 polymer ?
#
loop_
_entity_poly.entity_id
_entity_poly.type
_entity_poly.pdbx_seq_one_letter_code
_entity_poly.pdbx_strand_id
1 'polypeptide(L)' 'MTLAAVSDSGPLIRLAEIDSLGLLFVFDEFFVPETVYAEIEAGGVPTGLDDLSYELVEADVDTKETSDLDAGKARR' A
#
# COMPACT_ATOMS: atom_id res chain seq x y z
N MET A 1 9.07 -18.02 -10.92
CA MET A 1 9.38 -16.79 -10.18
C MET A 1 8.04 -16.22 -9.79
N THR A 2 7.80 -16.00 -8.50
CA THR A 2 6.57 -15.40 -8.00
C THR A 2 6.72 -13.89 -8.05
N LEU A 3 5.75 -13.18 -8.63
CA LEU A 3 5.75 -11.73 -8.71
C LEU A 3 5.00 -11.17 -7.50
N ALA A 4 5.74 -10.55 -6.57
CA ALA A 4 5.19 -9.97 -5.36
C ALA A 4 5.15 -8.44 -5.43
N ALA A 5 4.17 -7.83 -4.75
CA ALA A 5 4.10 -6.39 -4.53
C ALA A 5 3.87 -6.06 -3.05
N VAL A 6 4.42 -4.92 -2.63
CA VAL A 6 4.15 -4.28 -1.33
C VAL A 6 3.63 -2.89 -1.64
N SER A 7 2.52 -2.49 -1.01
CA SER A 7 1.91 -1.18 -1.25
C SER A 7 2.05 -0.23 -0.08
N ASP A 8 2.09 1.06 -0.40
CA ASP A 8 1.93 2.17 0.53
C ASP A 8 0.47 2.66 0.53
N SER A 9 0.08 3.47 1.51
CA SER A 9 -1.28 3.98 1.65
C SER A 9 -1.68 4.86 0.47
N GLY A 10 -0.73 5.67 -0.03
CA GLY A 10 -0.92 6.57 -1.18
C GLY A 10 -1.41 5.84 -2.43
N PRO A 11 -0.63 4.89 -3.01
CA PRO A 11 -1.05 4.11 -4.17
C PRO A 11 -2.40 3.40 -3.99
N LEU A 12 -2.66 2.79 -2.84
CA LEU A 12 -3.93 2.11 -2.56
C LEU A 12 -5.12 3.08 -2.63
N ILE A 13 -5.01 4.24 -2.00
CA ILE A 13 -6.04 5.28 -2.03
C ILE A 13 -6.25 5.78 -3.47
N ARG A 14 -5.17 6.10 -4.18
CA ARG A 14 -5.26 6.68 -5.53
C ARG A 14 -5.81 5.70 -6.55
N LEU A 15 -5.48 4.41 -6.45
CA LEU A 15 -6.04 3.37 -7.32
C LEU A 15 -7.53 3.16 -7.05
N ALA A 16 -7.95 3.20 -5.79
CA ALA A 16 -9.36 3.10 -5.45
C ALA A 16 -10.18 4.32 -5.94
N GLU A 17 -9.64 5.53 -5.85
CA GLU A 17 -10.27 6.76 -6.38
C GLU A 17 -10.60 6.67 -7.88
N ILE A 18 -9.83 5.88 -8.63
CA ILE A 18 -10.02 5.69 -10.08
C ILE A 18 -10.56 4.29 -10.43
N ASP A 19 -11.13 3.57 -9.46
CA ASP A 19 -11.72 2.23 -9.63
C ASP A 19 -10.77 1.25 -10.36
N SER A 20 -9.48 1.28 -10.00
CA SER A 20 -8.41 0.53 -10.66
C SER A 20 -7.61 -0.36 -9.72
N LEU A 21 -8.16 -0.70 -8.55
CA LEU A 21 -7.54 -1.65 -7.62
C LEU A 21 -7.28 -3.02 -8.27
N GLY A 22 -8.11 -3.42 -9.25
CA GLY A 22 -7.92 -4.66 -10.00
C GLY A 22 -6.61 -4.75 -10.80
N LEU A 23 -5.88 -3.64 -10.98
CA LEU A 23 -4.51 -3.69 -11.54
C LEU A 23 -3.55 -4.48 -10.64
N LEU A 24 -3.84 -4.60 -9.34
CA LEU A 24 -3.03 -5.33 -8.38
C LEU A 24 -3.21 -6.86 -8.50
N PHE A 25 -4.22 -7.35 -9.23
CA PHE A 25 -4.39 -8.78 -9.52
C PHE A 25 -3.28 -9.37 -10.40
N VAL A 26 -2.41 -8.54 -10.98
CA VAL A 26 -1.25 -9.00 -11.75
C VAL A 26 -0.18 -9.66 -10.87
N PHE A 27 -0.19 -9.38 -9.56
CA PHE A 27 0.76 -9.93 -8.60
C PHE A 27 0.26 -11.26 -8.07
N ASP A 28 1.16 -12.24 -8.01
CA ASP A 28 0.90 -13.54 -7.40
C ASP A 28 0.74 -13.40 -5.88
N GLU A 29 1.50 -12.48 -5.28
CA GLU A 29 1.49 -12.17 -3.85
C GLU A 29 1.39 -10.66 -3.64
N PHE A 30 0.50 -10.24 -2.74
CA PHE A 30 0.30 -8.84 -2.43
C PHE A 30 0.34 -8.63 -0.92
N PHE A 31 1.27 -7.79 -0.46
CA PHE A 31 1.51 -7.53 0.95
C PHE A 31 1.13 -6.10 1.29
N VAL A 32 0.44 -5.93 2.42
CA VAL A 32 0.10 -4.63 2.97
C VAL A 32 0.72 -4.54 4.37
N PRO A 33 1.68 -3.63 4.61
CA PRO A 33 2.23 -3.43 5.94
C PRO A 33 1.13 -3.04 6.94
N GLU A 34 1.19 -3.55 8.17
CA GLU A 34 0.20 -3.22 9.20
C GLU A 34 0.08 -1.71 9.45
N THR A 35 1.21 -1.00 9.40
CA THR A 35 1.25 0.46 9.52
C THR A 35 0.50 1.16 8.39
N VAL A 36 0.59 0.64 7.16
CA VAL A 36 -0.15 1.15 6.00
C VAL A 36 -1.64 0.87 6.14
N TYR A 37 -2.01 -0.33 6.59
CA TYR A 37 -3.41 -0.66 6.82
C TYR A 37 -4.02 0.23 7.92
N ALA A 38 -3.29 0.50 9.00
CA ALA A 38 -3.73 1.41 10.06
C ALA A 38 -3.92 2.85 9.56
N GLU A 39 -3.04 3.35 8.68
CA GLU A 39 -3.21 4.66 8.03
C GLU A 39 -4.49 4.71 7.19
N ILE A 40 -4.74 3.65 6.41
CA ILE A 40 -5.93 3.52 5.57
C ILE A 40 -7.19 3.46 6.43
N GLU A 41 -7.21 2.64 7.49
CA GLU A 41 -8.34 2.51 8.40
C GLU A 41 -8.68 3.86 9.07
N ALA A 42 -7.66 4.62 9.49
CA ALA A 42 -7.85 5.95 10.05
C ALA A 42 -8.40 6.97 9.03
N GLY A 43 -8.07 6.82 7.75
CA GLY A 43 -8.57 7.64 6.65
C GLY A 43 -9.90 7.18 6.04
N GLY A 44 -10.36 5.98 6.41
CA GLY A 44 -11.47 5.27 5.78
C GLY A 44 -10.98 4.24 4.75
N VAL A 45 -11.43 3.00 4.90
CA VAL A 45 -11.06 1.89 4.01
C VAL A 45 -11.65 2.11 2.61
N PRO A 46 -10.82 2.13 1.54
CA PRO A 46 -11.30 2.29 0.18
C PRO A 46 -12.19 1.12 -0.24
N THR A 47 -13.26 1.44 -0.99
CA THR A 47 -14.13 0.43 -1.59
C THR A 47 -13.34 -0.45 -2.56
N GLY A 48 -13.54 -1.77 -2.48
CA GLY A 48 -12.87 -2.75 -3.34
C GLY A 48 -11.50 -3.20 -2.82
N LEU A 49 -11.04 -2.67 -1.68
CA LEU A 49 -9.85 -3.23 -1.00
C LEU A 49 -10.15 -4.64 -0.46
N ASP A 50 -11.39 -4.88 -0.06
CA ASP A 50 -11.91 -6.18 0.38
C ASP A 50 -12.00 -7.22 -0.74
N ASP A 51 -12.01 -6.79 -2.01
CA ASP A 51 -11.95 -7.68 -3.18
C ASP A 51 -10.51 -8.15 -3.49
N LEU A 52 -9.49 -7.53 -2.88
CA LEU A 52 -8.10 -7.90 -3.06
C LEU A 52 -7.67 -8.99 -2.07
N SER A 53 -6.97 -10.00 -2.58
CA SER A 53 -6.25 -10.96 -1.74
C SER A 53 -4.91 -10.35 -1.34
N TYR A 54 -4.77 -9.94 -0.08
CA TYR A 54 -3.51 -9.44 0.46
C TYR A 54 -3.19 -10.05 1.83
N GLU A 55 -1.91 -10.10 2.15
CA GLU A 55 -1.40 -10.49 3.46
C GLU A 55 -0.93 -9.25 4.24
N LEU A 56 -1.37 -9.14 5.50
CA LEU A 56 -0.85 -8.14 6.42
C LEU A 56 0.48 -8.60 6.97
N VAL A 57 1.49 -7.73 6.89
CA VAL A 57 2.86 -8.03 7.35
C VAL A 57 3.37 -6.96 8.31
N GLU A 58 4.05 -7.41 9.37
CA GLU A 58 4.84 -6.51 10.21
C GLU A 58 6.09 -6.06 9.45
N ALA A 59 6.37 -4.76 9.49
CA ALA A 59 7.60 -4.20 8.91
C ALA A 59 8.50 -3.70 10.04
N ASP A 60 9.75 -4.16 10.08
CA ASP A 60 10.75 -3.70 11.04
C ASP A 60 11.03 -2.20 10.83
N VAL A 61 10.54 -1.38 11.75
CA VAL A 61 10.65 0.08 11.70
C VAL A 61 12.04 0.58 12.13
N ASP A 62 12.84 -0.30 12.76
CA ASP A 62 14.10 0.06 13.42
C ASP A 62 15.28 0.28 12.44
N THR A 63 15.16 -0.10 11.17
CA THR A 63 16.15 0.20 10.13
C THR A 63 15.63 1.30 9.20
N LYS A 64 15.63 2.55 9.65
CA LYS A 64 15.29 3.71 8.80
C LYS A 64 16.40 4.76 8.80
N GLU A 65 17.41 4.55 7.96
CA GLU A 65 18.12 5.67 7.33
C GLU A 65 17.22 6.21 6.21
N THR A 66 16.26 7.09 6.55
CA THR A 66 15.40 7.77 5.57
C THR A 66 15.98 9.09 5.09
N SER A 67 17.25 9.37 5.40
CA SER A 67 17.89 10.67 5.11
C SER A 67 17.95 11.00 3.62
N ASP A 68 17.91 9.98 2.75
CA ASP A 68 18.09 10.10 1.31
C ASP A 68 16.79 9.87 0.50
N LEU A 69 15.66 9.63 1.19
CA LEU A 69 14.36 9.51 0.53
C LEU A 69 13.77 10.91 0.37
N ASP A 70 13.60 11.34 -0.89
CA ASP A 70 12.86 12.57 -1.17
C ASP A 70 11.44 12.44 -0.58
N ALA A 71 11.05 13.42 0.21
CA ALA A 71 9.71 13.49 0.77
C ALA A 71 8.78 13.76 -0.42
N GLY A 72 8.25 12.69 -1.02
CA GLY A 72 7.39 12.68 -2.22
C GLY A 72 6.06 13.44 -2.11
N LYS A 73 5.98 14.46 -1.25
CA LYS A 73 4.91 15.45 -1.16
C LYS A 73 5.46 16.88 -1.17
N ALA A 74 6.18 17.25 -2.23
CA ALA A 74 6.17 18.66 -2.66
C ALA A 74 4.80 18.95 -3.29
N ARG A 75 3.82 19.29 -2.45
CA ARG A 75 2.48 19.71 -2.88
C ARG A 75 2.60 20.87 -3.87
N ARG A 76 1.91 20.76 -5.00
CA ARG A 76 1.47 21.91 -5.83
C ARG A 76 0.01 22.20 -5.55
#